data_AF-A0A1G4X2U6-F1
#
_entry.id   AF-A0A1G4X2U6-F1
#
_cell.length_a   1.000
_cell.length_b   1.000
_cell.length_c   1.000
_cell.angle_alpha   90.00
_cell.angle_beta   90.00
_cell.angle_gamma   90.00
#
_symmetry.space_group_name_H-M   'P 1'
#
loop_
_entity.id
_entity.type
_entity.pdbx_description
1 polymer ?
#
loop_
_entity_poly.entity_id
_entity_poly.type
_entity_poly.pdbx_seq_one_letter_code
_entity_poly.pdbx_strand_id
1 'polypeptide(L)'
;MNIDNLTDYAIPVVVAILTGLGAVLGVSFRDADATERRRGMWLYMLVLLTAIATSAAINSASGFGRPLAATVMAIVASAVAIGAHLLWRRVVFDAPQRNVHIALAAVVLAVVVIVSSVTYSYISGKACRQAQGLITTGMAQSAFVLPSFANQGPTSGDFQKWSRDLHDAAAQVTEKGEVADRSKDLADLADQITATVQIGDTGTHALLGARFYDTLRVLLRKCQNI
;
A
#
# COMPACT_ATOMS: atom_id res chain seq x y z
N MET A 1 -15.79 9.87 1.75
CA MET A 1 -15.18 8.63 1.25
C MET A 1 -13.73 8.65 1.72
N ASN A 2 -13.28 7.69 2.53
CA ASN A 2 -11.88 7.66 2.98
C ASN A 2 -10.95 7.35 1.81
N ILE A 3 -9.72 7.87 1.87
CA ILE A 3 -8.69 7.71 0.83
C ILE A 3 -8.41 6.23 0.56
N ASP A 4 -8.45 5.40 1.60
CA ASP A 4 -8.27 3.94 1.52
C ASP A 4 -9.33 3.28 0.61
N ASN A 5 -10.59 3.70 0.70
CA ASN A 5 -11.66 3.19 -0.18
C ASN A 5 -11.49 3.64 -1.63
N LEU A 6 -10.83 4.78 -1.86
CA LEU A 6 -10.58 5.31 -3.21
C LEU A 6 -9.48 4.51 -3.91
N THR A 7 -8.34 4.29 -3.24
CA THR A 7 -7.20 3.56 -3.83
C THR A 7 -7.47 2.07 -3.99
N ASP A 8 -8.13 1.44 -3.01
CA ASP A 8 -8.27 -0.02 -2.99
C ASP A 8 -9.37 -0.52 -3.92
N TYR A 9 -10.44 0.28 -4.08
CA TYR A 9 -11.62 -0.14 -4.82
C TYR A 9 -11.94 0.75 -6.02
N ALA A 10 -11.90 2.09 -5.86
CA ALA A 10 -12.34 2.97 -6.93
C ALA A 10 -11.34 2.99 -8.10
N ILE A 11 -10.03 3.03 -7.85
CA ILE A 11 -9.02 3.09 -8.92
C ILE A 11 -9.03 1.85 -9.81
N PRO A 12 -8.98 0.60 -9.29
CA PRO A 12 -9.08 -0.60 -10.13
C PRO A 12 -10.37 -0.64 -10.95
N VAL A 13 -11.48 -0.19 -10.39
CA VAL A 13 -12.78 -0.11 -11.09
C VAL A 13 -12.74 0.93 -12.21
N VAL A 14 -12.20 2.12 -11.97
CA VAL A 14 -12.04 3.15 -13.01
C VAL A 14 -11.15 2.64 -14.13
N VAL A 15 -10.03 1.98 -13.81
CA VAL A 15 -9.14 1.35 -14.81
C VAL A 15 -9.87 0.26 -15.59
N ALA A 16 -10.68 -0.56 -14.93
CA ALA A 16 -11.49 -1.59 -15.60
C ALA A 16 -12.50 -0.95 -16.58
N ILE A 17 -13.19 0.11 -16.18
CA ILE A 17 -14.15 0.82 -17.03
C ILE A 17 -13.46 1.41 -18.26
N LEU A 18 -12.33 2.10 -18.06
CA LEU A 18 -11.57 2.71 -19.15
C LEU A 18 -11.00 1.67 -20.11
N THR A 19 -10.45 0.57 -19.57
CA THR A 19 -9.97 -0.55 -20.38
C THR A 19 -11.12 -1.23 -21.11
N GLY A 20 -12.28 -1.39 -20.48
CA GLY A 20 -13.50 -1.93 -21.09
C GLY A 20 -14.00 -1.07 -22.26
N LEU A 21 -14.05 0.25 -22.08
CA LEU A 21 -14.36 1.18 -23.17
C LEU A 21 -13.34 1.08 -24.32
N GLY A 22 -12.08 0.82 -24.00
CA GLY A 22 -11.00 0.65 -24.97
C GLY A 22 -10.95 -0.69 -25.71
N ALA A 23 -11.49 -1.74 -25.11
CA ALA A 23 -11.28 -3.13 -25.52
C ALA A 23 -12.57 -3.89 -25.87
N VAL A 24 -13.75 -3.36 -25.55
CA VAL A 24 -15.03 -4.09 -25.71
C VAL A 24 -16.04 -3.28 -26.54
N LEU A 25 -15.78 -2.00 -26.80
CA LEU A 25 -16.71 -1.12 -27.50
C LEU A 25 -17.03 -1.65 -28.91
N GLY A 26 -18.30 -1.89 -29.19
CA GLY A 26 -18.75 -2.41 -30.49
C GLY A 26 -18.61 -3.92 -30.68
N VAL A 27 -18.21 -4.69 -29.66
CA VAL A 27 -18.25 -6.16 -29.70
C VAL A 27 -19.70 -6.63 -29.59
N SER A 28 -20.19 -7.37 -30.59
CA SER A 28 -21.52 -8.00 -30.59
C SER A 28 -21.38 -9.52 -30.52
N PHE A 29 -22.21 -10.17 -29.69
CA PHE A 29 -22.25 -11.64 -29.56
C PHE A 29 -23.47 -12.28 -30.25
N ARG A 30 -24.33 -11.45 -30.85
CA ARG A 30 -25.65 -11.87 -31.34
C ARG A 30 -25.56 -12.95 -32.42
N ASP A 31 -24.60 -12.82 -33.34
CA ASP A 31 -24.40 -13.72 -34.49
C ASP A 31 -22.95 -14.23 -34.58
N ALA A 32 -22.20 -14.21 -33.47
CA ALA A 32 -20.78 -14.53 -33.44
C ALA A 32 -20.52 -16.05 -33.42
N ASP A 33 -19.66 -16.53 -34.32
CA ASP A 33 -19.14 -17.90 -34.32
C ASP A 33 -18.38 -18.23 -33.02
N ALA A 34 -18.16 -19.53 -32.75
CA ALA A 34 -17.48 -19.99 -31.53
C ALA A 34 -16.09 -19.34 -31.34
N THR A 35 -15.35 -19.12 -32.43
CA THR A 35 -14.02 -18.48 -32.40
C THR A 35 -14.11 -16.99 -32.04
N GLU A 36 -15.13 -16.27 -32.52
CA GLU A 36 -15.35 -14.86 -32.18
C GLU A 36 -15.82 -14.69 -30.73
N ARG A 37 -16.73 -15.56 -30.26
CA ARG A 37 -17.12 -15.60 -28.84
C ARG A 37 -15.93 -15.81 -27.92
N ARG A 38 -15.02 -16.73 -28.29
CA ARG A 38 -13.80 -16.98 -27.52
C ARG A 38 -12.90 -15.74 -27.47
N ARG A 39 -12.69 -15.05 -28.61
CA ARG A 39 -11.92 -13.79 -28.65
C ARG A 39 -12.57 -12.68 -27.82
N GLY A 40 -13.89 -12.55 -27.90
CA GLY A 40 -14.65 -11.62 -27.06
C GLY A 40 -14.47 -11.90 -25.58
N MET A 41 -14.56 -13.17 -25.17
CA MET A 41 -14.33 -13.57 -23.78
C MET A 41 -12.92 -13.23 -23.29
N TRP A 42 -11.89 -13.38 -24.15
CA TRP A 42 -10.53 -12.94 -23.85
C TRP A 42 -10.45 -11.42 -23.58
N LEU A 43 -11.18 -10.58 -24.31
CA LEU A 43 -11.19 -9.13 -24.09
C LEU A 43 -11.71 -8.80 -22.68
N TYR A 44 -12.83 -9.39 -22.26
CA TYR A 44 -13.35 -9.21 -20.90
C TYR A 44 -12.38 -9.73 -19.84
N MET A 45 -11.71 -10.87 -20.10
CA MET A 45 -10.72 -11.40 -19.17
C MET A 45 -9.52 -10.46 -19.02
N LEU A 46 -9.05 -9.83 -20.11
CA LEU A 46 -7.97 -8.84 -20.06
C LEU A 46 -8.38 -7.56 -19.31
N VAL A 47 -9.66 -7.14 -19.39
CA VAL A 47 -10.21 -6.04 -18.59
C VAL A 47 -10.21 -6.38 -17.09
N LEU A 48 -10.53 -7.62 -16.72
CA LEU A 48 -10.44 -8.05 -15.33
C LEU A 48 -8.98 -8.15 -14.85
N LEU A 49 -8.09 -8.69 -15.69
CA LEU A 49 -6.67 -8.80 -15.38
C LEU A 49 -6.00 -7.44 -15.19
N THR A 50 -6.41 -6.42 -15.95
CA THR A 50 -5.92 -5.04 -15.76
C THR A 50 -6.30 -4.50 -14.39
N ALA A 51 -7.55 -4.70 -13.96
CA ALA A 51 -8.01 -4.27 -12.65
C ALA A 51 -7.23 -4.96 -11.52
N ILE A 52 -7.05 -6.28 -11.62
CA ILE A 52 -6.31 -7.08 -10.63
C ILE A 52 -4.84 -6.65 -10.58
N ALA A 53 -4.19 -6.50 -11.74
CA ALA A 53 -2.80 -6.07 -11.82
C ALA A 53 -2.61 -4.65 -11.27
N THR A 54 -3.58 -3.76 -11.50
CA THR A 54 -3.59 -2.40 -10.93
C THR A 54 -3.69 -2.43 -9.41
N SER A 55 -4.62 -3.21 -8.85
CA SER A 55 -4.75 -3.39 -7.40
C SER A 55 -3.46 -3.93 -6.81
N ALA A 56 -2.86 -4.96 -7.41
CA ALA A 56 -1.59 -5.51 -6.96
C ALA A 56 -0.42 -4.51 -7.06
N ALA A 57 -0.41 -3.64 -8.06
CA ALA A 57 0.59 -2.59 -8.21
C ALA A 57 0.47 -1.51 -7.12
N ILE A 58 -0.76 -1.07 -6.84
CA ILE A 58 -1.08 -0.10 -5.78
C ILE A 58 -0.66 -0.66 -4.41
N ASN A 59 -1.11 -1.89 -4.09
CA ASN A 59 -0.78 -2.57 -2.83
C ASN A 59 0.73 -2.84 -2.68
N SER A 60 1.46 -2.96 -3.78
CA SER A 60 2.91 -3.12 -3.74
C SER A 60 3.63 -1.79 -3.54
N ALA A 61 3.04 -0.67 -3.98
CA ALA A 61 3.61 0.66 -3.84
C ALA A 61 3.40 1.26 -2.45
N SER A 62 2.38 0.78 -1.76
CA SER A 62 1.85 1.32 -0.53
C SER A 62 2.56 0.78 0.73
N GLY A 63 2.20 1.33 1.90
CA GLY A 63 2.80 0.97 3.19
C GLY A 63 4.34 1.01 3.20
N PHE A 64 4.97 -0.11 3.56
CA PHE A 64 6.43 -0.29 3.55
C PHE A 64 7.05 -0.29 2.14
N GLY A 65 6.26 -0.45 1.08
CA GLY A 65 6.67 -0.31 -0.31
C GLY A 65 7.63 -1.41 -0.79
N ARG A 66 7.27 -2.05 -1.90
CA ARG A 66 8.14 -2.93 -2.68
C ARG A 66 8.28 -2.30 -4.07
N PRO A 67 9.17 -1.31 -4.26
CA PRO A 67 9.19 -0.48 -5.46
C PRO A 67 9.35 -1.31 -6.74
N LEU A 68 10.20 -2.34 -6.71
CA LEU A 68 10.40 -3.23 -7.86
C LEU A 68 9.12 -4.01 -8.20
N ALA A 69 8.43 -4.56 -7.21
CA ALA A 69 7.16 -5.27 -7.44
C ALA A 69 6.08 -4.32 -7.95
N ALA A 70 5.96 -3.12 -7.38
CA ALA A 70 5.03 -2.10 -7.82
C ALA A 70 5.25 -1.69 -9.28
N THR A 71 6.51 -1.42 -9.67
CA THR A 71 6.86 -1.05 -11.04
C THR A 71 6.57 -2.19 -12.01
N VAL A 72 6.94 -3.43 -11.67
CA VAL A 72 6.66 -4.60 -12.52
C VAL A 72 5.15 -4.78 -12.72
N MET A 73 4.36 -4.70 -11.65
CA MET A 73 2.91 -4.86 -11.75
C MET A 73 2.24 -3.71 -12.51
N ALA A 74 2.74 -2.48 -12.37
CA ALA A 74 2.26 -1.34 -13.14
C ALA A 74 2.54 -1.49 -14.65
N ILE A 75 3.74 -2.00 -15.00
CA ILE A 75 4.10 -2.32 -16.39
C ILE A 75 3.19 -3.43 -16.92
N VAL A 76 2.97 -4.49 -16.15
CA VAL A 76 2.08 -5.59 -16.52
C VAL A 76 0.65 -5.09 -16.73
N ALA A 77 0.10 -4.30 -15.81
CA ALA A 77 -1.23 -3.72 -15.95
C ALA A 77 -1.33 -2.87 -17.22
N SER A 78 -0.35 -2.01 -17.48
CA SER A 78 -0.31 -1.17 -18.68
C SER A 78 -0.23 -2.01 -19.96
N ALA A 79 0.61 -3.05 -19.98
CA ALA A 79 0.76 -3.95 -21.11
C ALA A 79 -0.53 -4.74 -21.39
N VAL A 80 -1.24 -5.19 -20.35
CA VAL A 80 -2.55 -5.86 -20.50
C VAL A 80 -3.59 -4.90 -21.06
N ALA A 81 -3.63 -3.63 -20.61
CA ALA A 81 -4.56 -2.62 -21.12
C ALA A 81 -4.32 -2.34 -22.62
N ILE A 82 -3.06 -2.12 -23.00
CA ILE A 82 -2.66 -1.90 -24.39
C ILE A 82 -2.93 -3.15 -25.23
N GLY A 83 -2.58 -4.33 -24.71
CA GLY A 83 -2.81 -5.61 -25.38
C GLY A 83 -4.29 -5.88 -25.64
N ALA A 84 -5.17 -5.53 -24.70
CA ALA A 84 -6.61 -5.60 -24.87
C ALA A 84 -7.10 -4.72 -26.02
N HIS A 85 -6.59 -3.49 -26.13
CA HIS A 85 -6.90 -2.60 -27.26
C HIS A 85 -6.38 -3.12 -28.61
N LEU A 86 -5.16 -3.66 -28.63
CA LEU A 86 -4.58 -4.24 -29.85
C LEU A 86 -5.33 -5.49 -30.31
N LEU A 87 -5.81 -6.32 -29.37
CA LEU A 87 -6.67 -7.45 -29.69
C LEU A 87 -8.04 -6.96 -30.19
N TRP A 88 -8.60 -5.92 -29.57
CA TRP A 88 -9.87 -5.31 -29.99
C TRP A 88 -9.82 -4.78 -31.42
N ARG A 89 -8.72 -4.11 -31.81
CA ARG A 89 -8.47 -3.68 -33.21
C ARG A 89 -8.49 -4.84 -34.22
N ARG A 90 -8.22 -6.07 -33.77
CA ARG A 90 -8.26 -7.30 -34.58
C ARG A 90 -9.59 -8.06 -34.47
N VAL A 91 -10.53 -7.60 -33.66
CA VAL A 91 -11.87 -8.17 -33.54
C VAL A 91 -12.89 -7.25 -34.20
N VAL A 92 -12.75 -5.94 -34.03
CA VAL A 92 -13.62 -4.92 -34.63
C VAL A 92 -12.85 -4.19 -35.73
N PHE A 93 -12.74 -4.80 -36.91
CA PHE A 93 -11.95 -4.24 -38.02
C PHE A 93 -12.58 -2.99 -38.64
N ASP A 94 -13.91 -2.94 -38.73
CA ASP A 94 -14.67 -1.83 -39.37
C ASP A 94 -15.27 -0.85 -38.36
N ALA A 95 -14.56 -0.61 -37.24
CA ALA A 95 -15.00 0.39 -36.28
C ALA A 95 -14.99 1.80 -36.92
N PRO A 96 -16.05 2.61 -36.76
CA PRO A 96 -16.03 4.01 -37.16
C PRO A 96 -14.82 4.75 -36.57
N GLN A 97 -14.19 5.65 -37.33
CA GLN A 97 -13.00 6.40 -36.87
C GLN A 97 -13.22 7.10 -35.52
N ARG A 98 -14.43 7.62 -35.29
CA ARG A 98 -14.81 8.19 -33.98
C ARG A 98 -14.69 7.18 -32.83
N ASN A 99 -15.14 5.94 -33.02
CA ASN A 99 -15.07 4.90 -31.99
C ASN A 99 -13.64 4.48 -31.72
N VAL A 100 -12.82 4.43 -32.78
CA VAL A 100 -11.38 4.17 -32.68
C VAL A 100 -10.68 5.23 -31.82
N HIS A 101 -10.95 6.52 -32.05
CA HIS A 101 -10.37 7.60 -31.26
C HIS A 101 -10.81 7.56 -29.79
N ILE A 102 -12.08 7.29 -29.52
CA ILE A 102 -12.60 7.15 -28.16
C ILE A 102 -11.93 5.96 -27.44
N ALA A 103 -11.84 4.81 -28.10
CA ALA A 103 -11.21 3.62 -27.53
C ALA A 103 -9.72 3.84 -27.24
N LEU A 104 -9.00 4.48 -28.17
CA LEU A 104 -7.60 4.84 -27.97
C LEU A 104 -7.42 5.80 -26.78
N ALA A 105 -8.22 6.86 -26.73
CA ALA A 105 -8.16 7.84 -25.66
C ALA A 105 -8.46 7.20 -24.30
N ALA A 106 -9.43 6.29 -24.23
CA ALA A 106 -9.76 5.56 -23.02
C ALA A 106 -8.60 4.69 -22.52
N VAL A 107 -7.90 4.00 -23.41
CA VAL A 107 -6.74 3.14 -23.06
C VAL A 107 -5.56 3.98 -22.59
N VAL A 108 -5.27 5.08 -23.28
CA VAL A 108 -4.22 6.01 -22.85
C VAL A 108 -4.54 6.55 -21.46
N LEU A 109 -5.80 6.94 -21.21
CA LEU A 109 -6.23 7.44 -19.91
C LEU A 109 -6.15 6.35 -18.83
N ALA A 110 -6.47 5.09 -19.15
CA ALA A 110 -6.30 3.96 -18.24
C ALA A 110 -4.83 3.82 -17.80
N VAL A 111 -3.89 3.87 -18.74
CA VAL A 111 -2.45 3.80 -18.44
C VAL A 111 -2.00 4.98 -17.58
N VAL A 112 -2.45 6.20 -17.89
CA VAL A 112 -2.15 7.38 -17.08
C VAL A 112 -2.67 7.23 -15.65
N VAL A 113 -3.89 6.70 -15.46
CA VAL A 113 -4.45 6.45 -14.12
C VAL A 113 -3.64 5.40 -13.37
N ILE A 114 -3.22 4.31 -14.02
CA ILE A 114 -2.38 3.26 -13.41
C ILE A 114 -1.04 3.86 -12.92
N VAL A 115 -0.34 4.60 -13.78
CA VAL A 115 0.97 5.17 -13.43
C VAL A 115 0.83 6.21 -12.33
N SER A 116 -0.18 7.08 -12.42
CA SER A 116 -0.42 8.14 -11.44
C SER A 116 -0.80 7.57 -10.07
N SER A 117 -1.64 6.55 -10.03
CA SER A 117 -2.07 5.92 -8.77
C SER A 117 -0.92 5.22 -8.06
N VAL A 118 -0.12 4.43 -8.78
CA VAL A 118 1.05 3.74 -8.23
C VAL A 118 2.08 4.75 -7.72
N THR A 119 2.32 5.83 -8.47
CA THR A 119 3.23 6.90 -8.06
C THR A 119 2.72 7.61 -6.81
N TYR A 120 1.43 7.93 -6.75
CA TYR A 120 0.81 8.57 -5.60
C TYR A 120 0.88 7.68 -4.36
N SER A 121 0.50 6.39 -4.47
CA SER A 121 0.59 5.42 -3.38
C SER A 121 2.02 5.23 -2.88
N TYR A 122 2.99 5.28 -3.78
CA TYR A 122 4.39 5.29 -3.38
C TYR A 122 4.73 6.53 -2.57
N ILE A 123 4.38 7.73 -3.03
CA ILE A 123 4.71 8.98 -2.33
C ILE A 123 4.00 9.05 -0.96
N SER A 124 2.71 8.69 -0.89
CA SER A 124 1.93 8.73 0.36
C SER A 124 2.43 7.75 1.42
N GLY A 125 2.97 6.60 1.01
CA GLY A 125 3.58 5.61 1.93
C GLY A 125 4.95 6.01 2.50
N LYS A 126 5.52 7.17 2.12
CA LYS A 126 6.87 7.58 2.53
C LYS A 126 7.07 7.58 4.04
N ALA A 127 6.11 8.10 4.80
CA ALA A 127 6.18 8.12 6.27
C ALA A 127 6.30 6.72 6.86
N CYS A 128 5.53 5.75 6.33
CA CYS A 128 5.57 4.36 6.78
C CYS A 128 6.87 3.64 6.44
N ARG A 129 7.50 4.00 5.32
CA ARG A 129 8.84 3.48 4.99
C ARG A 129 9.92 4.01 5.93
N GLN A 130 9.83 5.29 6.31
CA GLN A 130 10.73 5.86 7.31
C GLN A 130 10.50 5.22 8.69
N ALA A 131 9.24 5.02 9.07
CA ALA A 131 8.88 4.39 10.34
C ALA A 131 9.16 2.86 10.39
N GLN A 132 9.56 2.23 9.28
CA GLN A 132 9.80 0.78 9.24
C GLN A 132 10.84 0.34 10.27
N GLY A 133 11.95 1.08 10.38
CA GLY A 133 12.99 0.80 11.37
C GLY A 133 12.43 0.83 12.80
N LEU A 134 11.68 1.89 13.14
CA LEU A 134 11.04 2.05 14.45
C LEU A 134 10.08 0.89 14.76
N ILE A 135 9.21 0.52 13.82
CA ILE A 135 8.23 -0.57 14.02
C ILE A 135 8.97 -1.91 14.21
N THR A 136 10.01 -2.18 13.41
CA THR A 136 10.80 -3.41 13.56
C THR A 136 11.53 -3.48 14.90
N THR A 137 12.12 -2.37 15.34
CA THR A 137 12.80 -2.26 16.64
C THR A 137 11.80 -2.43 17.78
N GLY A 138 10.66 -1.74 17.74
CA GLY A 138 9.61 -1.84 18.75
C GLY A 138 9.01 -3.25 18.87
N MET A 139 8.90 -4.01 17.77
CA MET A 139 8.47 -5.41 17.81
C MET A 139 9.55 -6.36 18.34
N ALA A 140 10.78 -6.22 17.84
CA ALA A 140 11.89 -7.10 18.19
C ALA A 140 12.32 -6.94 19.66
N GLN A 141 12.15 -5.74 20.21
CA GLN A 141 12.54 -5.37 21.58
C GLN A 141 11.33 -5.28 22.51
N SER A 142 10.27 -6.03 22.20
CA SER A 142 9.06 -6.21 23.03
C SER A 142 9.34 -6.64 24.48
N ALA A 143 10.49 -7.27 24.73
CA ALA A 143 10.93 -7.68 26.06
C ALA A 143 11.17 -6.49 27.02
N PHE A 144 11.50 -5.30 26.50
CA PHE A 144 11.71 -4.08 27.30
C PHE A 144 10.40 -3.41 27.72
N VAL A 145 9.27 -3.88 27.21
CA VAL A 145 7.94 -3.34 27.52
C VAL A 145 7.33 -4.05 28.75
N LEU A 146 7.92 -5.17 29.16
CA LEU A 146 7.53 -5.93 30.34
C LEU A 146 8.36 -5.49 31.55
N PRO A 147 7.75 -5.37 32.74
CA PRO A 147 8.49 -5.06 33.97
C PRO A 147 9.60 -6.08 34.21
N SER A 148 10.82 -5.62 34.44
CA SER A 148 11.91 -6.47 34.92
C SER A 148 11.67 -6.86 36.37
N PHE A 149 11.81 -8.14 36.70
CA PHE A 149 11.78 -8.61 38.09
C PHE A 149 13.19 -8.67 38.66
N ALA A 150 13.34 -8.54 39.97
CA ALA A 150 14.66 -8.47 40.62
C ALA A 150 15.57 -9.64 40.19
N ASN A 151 16.78 -9.31 39.70
CA ASN A 151 17.81 -10.22 39.17
C ASN A 151 17.46 -11.01 37.89
N GLN A 152 16.35 -10.69 37.20
CA GLN A 152 15.99 -11.29 35.92
C GLN A 152 15.42 -10.21 34.97
N GLY A 153 16.19 -9.84 33.94
CA GLY A 153 15.74 -8.92 32.90
C GLY A 153 16.83 -7.96 32.42
N PRO A 154 16.48 -7.04 31.51
CA PRO A 154 17.40 -6.04 30.98
C PRO A 154 17.92 -5.10 32.08
N THR A 155 19.17 -4.65 31.95
CA THR A 155 19.77 -3.69 32.88
C THR A 155 19.24 -2.27 32.61
N SER A 156 19.41 -1.36 33.57
CA SER A 156 19.09 0.06 33.38
C SER A 156 19.80 0.68 32.17
N GLY A 157 21.04 0.25 31.89
CA GLY A 157 21.78 0.65 30.69
C GLY A 157 21.15 0.13 29.39
N ASP A 158 20.56 -1.06 29.41
CA ASP A 158 19.85 -1.61 28.26
C ASP A 158 18.55 -0.83 27.97
N PHE A 159 17.80 -0.42 29.01
CA PHE A 159 16.63 0.46 28.85
C PHE A 159 17.00 1.83 28.27
N GLN A 160 18.11 2.44 28.73
CA GLN A 160 18.61 3.70 28.18
C GLN A 160 19.04 3.59 26.71
N LYS A 161 19.64 2.46 26.34
CA LYS A 161 20.00 2.19 24.95
C LYS A 161 18.74 2.01 24.10
N TRP A 162 17.79 1.20 24.58
CA TRP A 162 16.52 0.93 23.91
C TRP A 162 15.70 2.20 23.63
N SER A 163 15.51 3.05 24.64
CA SER A 163 14.80 4.33 24.48
C SER A 163 15.51 5.26 23.50
N ARG A 164 16.83 5.37 23.57
CA ARG A 164 17.63 6.13 22.58
C ARG A 164 17.47 5.60 21.16
N ASP A 165 17.58 4.28 20.96
CA ASP A 165 17.44 3.65 19.64
C ASP A 165 16.03 3.93 19.05
N LEU A 166 14.98 3.91 19.89
CA LEU A 166 13.62 4.28 19.48
C LEU A 166 13.48 5.77 19.18
N HIS A 167 14.10 6.64 19.98
CA HIS A 167 14.08 8.09 19.76
C HIS A 167 14.80 8.47 18.45
N ASP A 168 15.97 7.90 18.21
CA ASP A 168 16.74 8.09 16.98
C ASP A 168 15.99 7.55 15.76
N ALA A 169 15.27 6.43 15.90
CA ALA A 169 14.42 5.89 14.84
C ALA A 169 13.17 6.75 14.59
N ALA A 170 12.56 7.31 15.63
CA ALA A 170 11.44 8.24 15.49
C ALA A 170 11.86 9.55 14.81
N ALA A 171 13.06 10.06 15.10
CA ALA A 171 13.61 11.25 14.48
C ALA A 171 13.89 11.10 12.97
N GLN A 172 14.02 9.85 12.48
CA GLN A 172 14.15 9.57 11.04
C GLN A 172 12.82 9.72 10.28
N VAL A 173 11.69 9.76 10.98
CA VAL A 173 10.37 10.02 10.39
C VAL A 173 10.18 11.52 10.23
N THR A 174 10.53 12.01 9.04
CA THR A 174 10.54 13.45 8.72
C THR A 174 9.24 13.93 8.09
N GLU A 175 8.41 13.02 7.60
CA GLU A 175 7.10 13.32 7.03
C GLU A 175 6.08 13.70 8.11
N LYS A 176 5.41 14.84 7.94
CA LYS A 176 4.40 15.31 8.89
C LYS A 176 3.13 14.47 8.81
N GLY A 177 2.46 14.31 9.95
CA GLY A 177 1.16 13.66 10.07
C GLY A 177 1.17 12.52 11.08
N GLU A 178 0.05 11.78 11.13
CA GLU A 178 -0.21 10.82 12.21
C GLU A 178 0.88 9.75 12.37
N VAL A 179 1.56 9.32 11.30
CA VAL A 179 2.66 8.35 11.40
C VAL A 179 3.84 8.94 12.18
N ALA A 180 4.21 10.19 11.95
CA ALA A 180 5.25 10.87 12.72
C ALA A 180 4.81 11.15 14.15
N ASP A 181 3.58 11.60 14.36
CA ASP A 181 3.04 11.85 15.70
C ASP A 181 3.07 10.57 16.54
N ARG A 182 2.61 9.45 15.98
CA ARG A 182 2.64 8.13 16.63
C ARG A 182 4.06 7.58 16.83
N SER A 183 4.95 7.89 15.90
CA SER A 183 6.37 7.50 16.02
C SER A 183 7.03 8.23 17.18
N LYS A 184 6.72 9.52 17.34
CA LYS A 184 7.15 10.32 18.48
C LYS A 184 6.52 9.83 19.78
N ASP A 185 5.21 9.56 19.80
CA ASP A 185 4.53 8.99 20.97
C ASP A 185 5.21 7.70 21.46
N LEU A 186 5.65 6.83 20.54
CA LEU A 186 6.37 5.60 20.88
C LEU A 186 7.73 5.88 21.53
N ALA A 187 8.51 6.83 21.00
CA ALA A 187 9.78 7.24 21.59
C ALA A 187 9.57 7.85 22.98
N ASP A 188 8.60 8.75 23.12
CA ASP A 188 8.28 9.40 24.39
C ASP A 188 7.80 8.37 25.45
N LEU A 189 7.06 7.34 25.04
CA LEU A 189 6.67 6.23 25.93
C LEU A 189 7.87 5.38 26.36
N ALA A 190 8.85 5.15 25.48
CA ALA A 190 10.06 4.41 25.82
C ALA A 190 10.96 5.18 26.80
N ASP A 191 11.06 6.51 26.64
CA ASP A 191 11.73 7.39 27.60
C ASP A 191 11.06 7.33 28.98
N GLN A 192 9.72 7.37 29.02
CA GLN A 192 8.95 7.23 30.27
C GLN A 192 9.16 5.87 30.93
N ILE A 193 9.13 4.77 30.16
CA ILE A 193 9.40 3.41 30.69
C ILE A 193 10.81 3.36 31.29
N THR A 194 11.80 3.90 30.58
CA THR A 194 13.20 3.96 31.07
C THR A 194 13.30 4.75 32.38
N ALA A 195 12.58 5.85 32.51
CA ALA A 195 12.51 6.63 33.75
C ALA A 195 11.87 5.82 34.91
N THR A 196 10.79 5.06 34.66
CA THR A 196 10.16 4.22 35.69
C THR A 196 11.08 3.13 36.24
N VAL A 197 11.95 2.57 35.39
CA VAL A 197 12.95 1.57 35.80
C VAL A 197 13.99 2.19 36.74
N GLN A 198 14.39 3.45 36.52
CA GLN A 198 15.36 4.13 37.37
C GLN A 198 14.84 4.39 38.78
N ILE A 199 13.52 4.62 38.93
CA ILE A 199 12.86 4.88 40.21
C ILE A 199 12.20 3.64 40.83
N GLY A 200 12.22 2.49 40.15
CA GLY A 200 11.64 1.23 40.62
C GLY A 200 10.11 1.15 40.60
N ASP A 201 9.43 1.99 39.82
CA ASP A 201 7.96 2.03 39.75
C ASP A 201 7.41 1.01 38.74
N THR A 202 7.22 -0.22 39.19
CA THR A 202 6.74 -1.34 38.37
C THR A 202 5.27 -1.21 37.97
N GLY A 203 4.45 -0.49 38.75
CA GLY A 203 3.04 -0.26 38.45
C GLY A 203 2.87 0.67 37.25
N THR A 204 3.57 1.80 37.25
CA THR A 204 3.56 2.75 36.12
C THR A 204 4.23 2.13 34.89
N HIS A 205 5.29 1.33 35.06
CA HIS A 205 5.92 0.58 33.97
C HIS A 205 4.90 -0.27 33.20
N ALA A 206 4.12 -1.11 33.90
CA ALA A 206 3.16 -2.00 33.25
C ALA A 206 2.09 -1.24 32.44
N LEU A 207 1.63 -0.10 32.96
CA LEU A 207 0.63 0.74 32.29
C LEU A 207 1.20 1.45 31.05
N LEU A 208 2.44 1.95 31.14
CA LEU A 208 3.14 2.53 29.98
C LEU A 208 3.43 1.47 28.92
N GLY A 209 3.75 0.25 29.35
CA GLY A 209 4.00 -0.87 28.43
C GLY A 209 2.77 -1.22 27.60
N ALA A 210 1.58 -1.26 28.22
CA ALA A 210 0.33 -1.47 27.49
C ALA A 210 0.08 -0.36 26.45
N ARG A 211 0.29 0.91 26.83
CA ARG A 211 0.15 2.07 25.92
C ARG A 211 1.15 2.01 24.76
N PHE A 212 2.37 1.57 25.02
CA PHE A 212 3.39 1.38 24.00
C PHE A 212 2.92 0.35 22.96
N TYR A 213 2.40 -0.80 23.40
CA TYR A 213 1.85 -1.82 22.50
C TYR A 213 0.64 -1.34 21.70
N ASP A 214 -0.29 -0.63 22.33
CA ASP A 214 -1.47 -0.11 21.65
C ASP A 214 -1.06 0.88 20.55
N THR A 215 -0.13 1.77 20.85
CA THR A 215 0.41 2.75 19.90
C THR A 215 1.15 2.05 18.76
N LEU A 216 2.00 1.08 19.07
CA LEU A 216 2.73 0.28 18.08
C LEU A 216 1.78 -0.49 17.17
N ARG A 217 0.72 -1.08 17.73
CA ARG A 217 -0.27 -1.86 16.96
C ARG A 217 -1.11 -0.99 16.03
N VAL A 218 -1.43 0.24 16.44
CA VAL A 218 -2.13 1.20 15.57
C VAL A 218 -1.20 1.64 14.43
N LEU A 219 0.05 1.98 14.75
CA LEU A 219 1.05 2.37 13.75
C LEU A 219 1.31 1.24 12.74
N LEU A 220 1.44 0.01 13.22
CA LEU A 220 1.63 -1.18 12.39
C LEU A 220 0.43 -1.43 11.48
N ARG A 221 -0.80 -1.37 12.00
CA ARG A 221 -2.01 -1.50 11.17
C ARG A 221 -2.07 -0.42 10.11
N LYS A 222 -1.73 0.82 10.46
CA LYS A 222 -1.69 1.91 9.51
C LYS A 222 -0.65 1.65 8.41
N CYS A 223 0.56 1.22 8.76
CA CYS A 223 1.62 1.02 7.77
C CYS A 223 1.57 -0.32 7.00
N GLN A 224 0.75 -1.28 7.44
CA GLN A 224 0.49 -2.54 6.72
C GLN A 224 -0.77 -2.50 5.85
N ASN A 225 -1.77 -1.68 6.19
CA ASN A 225 -3.05 -1.59 5.47
C ASN A 225 -3.16 -0.34 4.57
N ILE A 226 -2.07 0.38 4.33
CA ILE A 226 -2.02 1.41 3.28
C ILE A 226 -1.65 0.74 1.98
#